data_AF-A0AAV4M2B7-F1
#
_entry.id   AF-A0AAV4M2B7-F1
#
_cell.length_a   1.000
_cell.length_b   1.000
_cell.length_c   1.000
_cell.angle_alpha   90.00
_cell.angle_beta   90.00
_cell.angle_gamma   90.00
#
_symmetry.space_group_name_H-M   'P 1'
#
loop_
_entity.id
_entity.type
_entity.pdbx_description
1 polymer ?
#
loop_
_entity_poly.entity_id
_entity_poly.type
_entity_poly.pdbx_seq_one_letter_code
_entity_poly.pdbx_strand_id
1 'polypeptide(L)'
;MGAGPSLLSTSFNLRLQAREALNRKAQCEREEESEKLKVKRALEKGNIEAARIHAGNAIRRHNEALRYLQYHSKLEILRNQVDTADRTKNVTLEMRKALPHLNKINTSKQLDSVELFKEFEKLFDDMTVKEEYADQTMSNATAHMAPEQDVDTLISKVADEHALDVSSMLESASGLRGEVITKSTIDKLTK
;
A
#
# COMPACT_ATOMS: atom_id res chain seq x y z
N MET A 1 -8.50 19.75 -30.81
CA MET A 1 -8.98 18.95 -29.66
C MET A 1 -7.92 17.90 -29.38
N GLY A 2 -7.20 18.03 -28.28
CA GLY A 2 -6.13 17.08 -27.93
C GLY A 2 -6.72 15.71 -27.72
N ALA A 3 -6.22 14.72 -28.46
CA ALA A 3 -6.54 13.33 -28.20
C ALA A 3 -6.03 13.03 -26.78
N GLY A 4 -6.96 12.96 -25.81
CA GLY A 4 -6.64 12.42 -24.49
C GLY A 4 -5.97 11.06 -24.65
N PRO A 5 -5.05 10.68 -23.75
CA PRO A 5 -4.29 9.45 -23.88
C PRO A 5 -5.25 8.27 -24.12
N SER A 6 -4.98 7.51 -25.19
CA SER A 6 -5.76 6.33 -25.54
C SER A 6 -5.88 5.42 -24.31
N LEU A 7 -7.06 4.86 -24.05
CA LEU A 7 -7.27 3.97 -22.88
C LEU A 7 -6.24 2.82 -22.84
N LEU A 8 -5.81 2.35 -24.01
CA LEU A 8 -4.76 1.36 -24.17
C LEU A 8 -3.37 1.88 -23.72
N SER A 9 -3.06 3.15 -23.97
CA SER A 9 -1.85 3.80 -23.46
C SER A 9 -1.88 3.98 -21.94
N THR A 10 -3.06 4.26 -21.37
CA THR A 10 -3.25 4.38 -19.93
C THR A 10 -3.11 3.03 -19.23
N SER A 11 -3.73 1.96 -19.73
CA SER A 11 -3.57 0.60 -19.20
C SER A 11 -2.10 0.14 -19.24
N PHE A 12 -1.40 0.43 -20.34
CA PHE A 12 0.02 0.13 -20.46
C PHE A 12 0.87 0.89 -19.43
N ASN A 13 0.64 2.19 -19.25
CA ASN A 13 1.34 3.01 -18.25
C ASN A 13 1.07 2.51 -16.82
N LEU A 14 -0.18 2.17 -16.49
CA LEU A 14 -0.53 1.63 -15.18
C LEU A 14 0.18 0.30 -14.91
N ARG A 15 0.28 -0.58 -15.93
CA ARG A 15 1.04 -1.84 -15.82
C ARG A 15 2.53 -1.60 -15.58
N LEU A 16 3.12 -0.60 -16.25
CA LEU A 16 4.52 -0.25 -16.04
C LEU A 16 4.75 0.27 -14.61
N GLN A 17 3.90 1.18 -14.14
CA GLN A 17 3.96 1.71 -12.77
C GLN A 17 3.74 0.62 -11.72
N ALA A 18 2.82 -0.33 -11.98
CA ALA A 18 2.59 -1.46 -11.08
C ALA A 18 3.84 -2.35 -10.96
N ARG A 19 4.56 -2.56 -12.07
CA ARG A 19 5.84 -3.29 -12.06
C ARG A 19 6.94 -2.50 -11.35
N GLU A 20 7.03 -1.20 -11.57
CA GLU A 20 7.98 -0.33 -10.88
C GLU A 20 7.74 -0.32 -9.36
N ALA A 21 6.48 -0.32 -8.92
CA ALA A 21 6.12 -0.42 -7.50
C ALA A 21 6.64 -1.73 -6.87
N LEU A 22 6.54 -2.86 -7.57
CA LEU A 22 7.12 -4.13 -7.11
C LEU A 22 8.66 -4.08 -7.03
N ASN A 23 9.31 -3.43 -8.00
CA ASN A 23 10.77 -3.24 -7.95
C ASN A 23 11.17 -2.37 -6.75
N ARG A 24 10.42 -1.29 -6.47
CA ARG A 24 10.64 -0.44 -5.29
C ARG A 24 10.41 -1.19 -3.98
N LYS A 25 9.35 -2.01 -3.91
CA LYS A 25 9.11 -2.91 -2.77
C LYS A 25 10.30 -3.83 -2.53
N ALA A 26 10.81 -4.50 -3.57
CA ALA A 26 11.97 -5.38 -3.45
C ALA A 26 13.25 -4.62 -3.06
N GLN A 27 13.40 -3.37 -3.51
CA GLN A 27 14.50 -2.51 -3.07
C GLN A 27 14.39 -2.20 -1.56
N CYS A 28 13.20 -1.82 -1.07
CA CYS A 28 12.98 -1.55 0.35
C CYS A 28 13.27 -2.77 1.23
N GLU A 29 12.91 -3.98 0.80
CA GLU A 29 13.23 -5.23 1.52
C GLU A 29 14.73 -5.50 1.62
N ARG A 30 15.49 -5.29 0.53
CA ARG A 30 16.96 -5.41 0.56
C ARG A 30 17.59 -4.41 1.51
N GLU A 31 17.07 -3.18 1.54
CA GLU A 31 17.55 -2.16 2.45
C GLU A 31 17.18 -2.50 3.91
N GLU A 32 15.99 -3.05 4.16
CA GLU A 32 15.57 -3.57 5.47
C GLU A 32 16.52 -4.66 5.98
N GLU A 33 16.85 -5.66 5.16
CA GLU A 33 17.80 -6.72 5.50
C GLU A 33 19.19 -6.15 5.83
N SER A 34 19.63 -5.16 5.06
CA SER A 34 20.92 -4.50 5.31
C SER A 34 20.95 -3.74 6.64
N GLU A 35 19.83 -3.10 7.03
CA GLU A 35 19.72 -2.41 8.32
C GLU A 35 19.64 -3.41 9.48
N LYS A 36 18.94 -4.55 9.34
CA LYS A 36 18.95 -5.64 10.35
C LYS A 36 20.37 -6.16 10.60
N LEU A 37 21.17 -6.31 9.56
CA LEU A 37 22.60 -6.67 9.70
C LEU A 37 23.41 -5.61 10.46
N LYS A 38 23.09 -4.32 10.29
CA LYS A 38 23.71 -3.24 11.07
C LYS A 38 23.26 -3.23 12.52
N VAL A 39 21.98 -3.56 12.80
CA VAL A 39 21.48 -3.77 14.17
C VAL A 39 22.31 -4.85 14.87
N LYS A 40 22.49 -6.02 14.23
CA LYS A 40 23.32 -7.09 14.78
C LYS A 40 24.73 -6.61 15.13
N ARG A 41 25.40 -5.94 14.19
CA ARG A 41 26.76 -5.42 14.40
C ARG A 41 26.83 -4.34 15.50
N ALA A 42 25.76 -3.57 15.70
CA ALA A 42 25.68 -2.57 16.75
C ALA A 42 25.48 -3.22 18.13
N LEU A 43 24.67 -4.28 18.20
CA LEU A 43 24.46 -5.08 19.40
C LEU A 43 25.74 -5.83 19.83
N GLU A 44 26.48 -6.43 18.88
CA GLU A 44 27.79 -7.08 19.15
C GLU A 44 28.82 -6.11 19.74
N LYS A 45 28.73 -4.83 19.38
CA LYS A 45 29.61 -3.76 19.89
C LYS A 45 29.10 -3.15 21.21
N GLY A 46 27.95 -3.59 21.71
CA GLY A 46 27.31 -3.03 22.90
C GLY A 46 26.77 -1.61 22.74
N ASN A 47 26.58 -1.13 21.50
CA ASN A 47 26.04 0.21 21.24
C ASN A 47 24.53 0.14 20.97
N ILE A 48 23.77 0.21 22.05
CA ILE A 48 22.31 0.07 22.07
C ILE A 48 21.63 1.23 21.35
N GLU A 49 22.14 2.45 21.49
CA GLU A 49 21.58 3.63 20.82
C GLU A 49 21.73 3.54 19.29
N ALA A 50 22.89 3.08 18.80
CA ALA A 50 23.07 2.80 17.37
C ALA A 50 22.16 1.66 16.89
N ALA A 51 21.98 0.61 17.70
CA ALA A 51 21.07 -0.48 17.39
C ALA A 51 19.61 -0.01 17.27
N ARG A 52 19.16 0.89 18.17
CA ARG A 52 17.82 1.49 18.13
C ARG A 52 17.59 2.31 16.86
N ILE A 53 18.57 3.13 16.45
CA ILE A 53 18.48 3.92 15.21
C ILE A 53 18.38 3.00 13.98
N HIS A 54 19.21 1.96 13.89
CA HIS A 54 19.19 1.01 12.78
C HIS A 54 17.89 0.17 12.78
N ALA A 55 17.37 -0.22 13.94
CA ALA A 55 16.11 -0.94 14.06
C ALA A 55 14.91 -0.08 13.63
N GLY A 56 14.87 1.20 14.03
CA GLY A 56 13.86 2.14 13.56
C GLY A 56 13.90 2.35 12.05
N ASN A 57 15.10 2.40 11.46
CA ASN A 57 15.26 2.44 10.00
C ASN A 57 14.76 1.17 9.30
N ALA A 58 15.03 -0.01 9.86
CA ALA A 58 14.52 -1.27 9.33
C ALA A 58 12.98 -1.32 9.34
N ILE A 59 12.33 -0.93 10.45
CA ILE A 59 10.87 -0.87 10.55
C ILE A 59 10.29 0.12 9.53
N ARG A 60 10.93 1.27 9.37
CA ARG A 60 10.51 2.26 8.37
C ARG A 60 10.55 1.67 6.95
N ARG A 61 11.64 0.96 6.59
CA ARG A 61 11.76 0.31 5.28
C ARG A 61 10.75 -0.82 5.08
N HIS A 62 10.47 -1.59 6.12
CA HIS A 62 9.42 -2.62 6.12
C HIS A 62 8.04 -2.01 5.84
N ASN A 63 7.69 -0.94 6.55
CA ASN A 63 6.41 -0.24 6.36
C ASN A 63 6.32 0.40 4.97
N GLU A 64 7.43 0.92 4.44
CA GLU A 64 7.51 1.45 3.08
C GLU A 64 7.30 0.35 2.03
N ALA A 65 7.87 -0.85 2.23
CA ALA A 65 7.65 -2.00 1.37
C ALA A 65 6.17 -2.42 1.33
N LEU A 66 5.49 -2.44 2.48
CA LEU A 66 4.05 -2.71 2.57
C LEU A 66 3.21 -1.65 1.84
N ARG A 67 3.59 -0.36 1.94
CA ARG A 67 2.92 0.72 1.20
C ARG A 67 3.07 0.55 -0.31
N TYR A 68 4.25 0.18 -0.80
CA TYR A 68 4.44 -0.11 -2.23
C TYR A 68 3.64 -1.33 -2.69
N LEU A 69 3.50 -2.36 -1.85
CA LEU A 69 2.65 -3.52 -2.15
C LEU A 69 1.17 -3.14 -2.25
N GLN A 70 0.67 -2.33 -1.32
CA GLN A 70 -0.69 -1.78 -1.39
C GLN A 70 -0.88 -0.89 -2.62
N TYR A 71 0.11 -0.06 -2.93
CA TYR A 71 0.08 0.79 -4.13
C TYR A 71 0.03 -0.05 -5.41
N HIS A 72 0.81 -1.12 -5.50
CA HIS A 72 0.73 -2.09 -6.60
C HIS A 72 -0.68 -2.67 -6.75
N SER A 73 -1.29 -3.13 -5.65
CA SER A 73 -2.67 -3.66 -5.68
C SER A 73 -3.67 -2.63 -6.18
N LYS A 74 -3.54 -1.36 -5.76
CA LYS A 74 -4.40 -0.27 -6.24
C LYS A 74 -4.23 -0.03 -7.74
N LEU A 75 -2.99 -0.04 -8.24
CA LEU A 75 -2.71 0.14 -9.66
C LEU A 75 -3.26 -1.01 -10.52
N GLU A 76 -3.19 -2.25 -10.05
CA GLU A 76 -3.80 -3.39 -10.76
C GLU A 76 -5.34 -3.31 -10.79
N ILE A 77 -5.98 -2.83 -9.72
CA ILE A 77 -7.43 -2.59 -9.71
C ILE A 77 -7.79 -1.53 -10.76
N LEU A 78 -7.10 -0.39 -10.76
CA LEU A 78 -7.32 0.68 -11.74
C LEU A 78 -7.09 0.21 -13.17
N ARG A 79 -6.04 -0.60 -13.40
CA ARG A 79 -5.76 -1.22 -14.69
C ARG A 79 -6.92 -2.11 -15.15
N ASN A 80 -7.45 -2.97 -14.26
CA ASN A 80 -8.58 -3.86 -14.59
C ASN A 80 -9.86 -3.07 -14.92
N GLN A 81 -10.09 -1.94 -14.24
CA GLN A 81 -11.19 -1.04 -14.57
C GLN A 81 -11.02 -0.43 -15.96
N VAL A 82 -9.82 0.05 -16.30
CA VAL A 82 -9.52 0.58 -17.64
C VAL A 82 -9.69 -0.49 -18.73
N ASP A 83 -9.19 -1.71 -18.49
CA ASP A 83 -9.32 -2.83 -19.43
C ASP A 83 -10.80 -3.22 -19.62
N THR A 84 -11.61 -3.15 -18.57
CA THR A 84 -13.06 -3.40 -18.65
C THR A 84 -13.77 -2.30 -19.44
N ALA A 85 -13.46 -1.04 -19.16
CA ALA A 85 -14.01 0.10 -19.89
C ALA A 85 -13.67 0.05 -21.39
N ASP A 86 -12.44 -0.36 -21.76
CA ASP A 86 -12.04 -0.52 -23.16
C ASP A 86 -12.79 -1.66 -23.85
N ARG A 87 -12.95 -2.81 -23.18
CA ARG A 87 -13.77 -3.93 -23.69
C ARG A 87 -15.22 -3.53 -23.90
N THR A 88 -15.83 -2.87 -22.91
CA THR A 88 -17.23 -2.40 -23.02
C THR A 88 -17.38 -1.44 -24.18
N LYS A 89 -16.45 -0.48 -24.33
CA LYS A 89 -16.44 0.45 -25.46
C LYS A 89 -16.35 -0.27 -26.81
N ASN A 90 -15.49 -1.28 -26.92
CA ASN A 90 -15.35 -2.07 -28.14
C ASN A 90 -16.62 -2.86 -28.46
N VAL A 91 -17.24 -3.50 -27.46
CA VAL A 91 -18.53 -4.21 -27.61
C VAL A 91 -19.64 -3.23 -28.02
N THR A 92 -19.74 -2.06 -27.40
CA THR A 92 -20.72 -1.03 -27.80
C THR A 92 -20.51 -0.56 -29.24
N LEU A 93 -19.26 -0.45 -29.69
CA LEU A 93 -18.94 -0.04 -31.06
C LEU A 93 -19.33 -1.12 -32.08
N GLU A 94 -19.07 -2.39 -31.77
CA GLU A 94 -19.51 -3.51 -32.61
C GLU A 94 -21.05 -3.66 -32.62
N MET A 95 -21.71 -3.48 -31.47
CA MET A 95 -23.17 -3.41 -31.40
C MET A 95 -23.71 -2.26 -32.25
N ARG A 96 -23.11 -1.07 -32.19
CA ARG A 96 -23.51 0.07 -33.04
C ARG A 96 -23.39 -0.25 -34.54
N LYS A 97 -22.37 -1.01 -34.96
CA LYS A 97 -22.23 -1.47 -36.35
C LYS A 97 -23.27 -2.54 -36.71
N ALA A 98 -23.63 -3.42 -35.77
CA ALA A 98 -24.60 -4.49 -35.98
C ALA A 98 -26.06 -4.00 -35.99
N LEU A 99 -26.42 -3.00 -35.19
CA LEU A 99 -27.77 -2.42 -35.09
C LEU A 99 -28.43 -2.06 -36.44
N PRO A 100 -27.77 -1.38 -37.39
CA PRO A 100 -28.38 -1.10 -38.70
C PRO A 100 -28.59 -2.36 -39.56
N HIS A 101 -27.77 -3.39 -39.39
CA HIS A 101 -27.95 -4.68 -40.08
C HIS A 101 -29.14 -5.44 -39.47
N LEU A 102 -29.26 -5.44 -38.14
CA LEU A 102 -30.41 -6.00 -37.44
C LEU A 102 -31.70 -5.24 -37.77
N ASN A 103 -31.69 -3.91 -37.83
CA ASN A 103 -32.85 -3.11 -38.22
C ASN A 103 -33.32 -3.38 -39.67
N LYS A 104 -32.39 -3.65 -40.60
CA LYS A 104 -32.71 -4.07 -41.98
C LYS A 104 -33.37 -5.46 -42.03
N ILE A 105 -33.00 -6.35 -41.12
CA ILE A 105 -33.62 -7.67 -40.99
C ILE A 105 -34.99 -7.53 -40.28
N ASN A 106 -35.08 -6.69 -39.26
CA ASN A 106 -36.28 -6.46 -38.45
C ASN A 106 -37.36 -5.61 -39.16
N THR A 107 -37.01 -4.83 -40.19
CA THR A 107 -38.01 -4.17 -41.05
C THR A 107 -38.83 -5.17 -41.87
N SER A 108 -38.38 -6.43 -42.00
CA SER A 108 -39.16 -7.51 -42.62
C SER A 108 -40.14 -8.21 -41.67
N LYS A 109 -40.05 -7.97 -40.35
CA LYS A 109 -40.98 -8.46 -39.33
C LYS A 109 -41.16 -7.41 -38.24
N GLN A 110 -42.24 -6.62 -38.35
CA GLN A 110 -42.73 -5.78 -37.26
C GLN A 110 -42.81 -6.61 -35.97
N LEU A 111 -42.09 -6.19 -34.91
CA LEU A 111 -42.56 -6.10 -33.52
C LEU A 111 -41.46 -5.49 -32.60
N ASP A 112 -41.92 -4.53 -31.78
CA ASP A 112 -41.35 -3.79 -30.64
C ASP A 112 -39.82 -3.69 -30.40
N SER A 113 -39.22 -2.64 -30.97
CA SER A 113 -37.85 -2.17 -30.68
C SER A 113 -37.64 -1.54 -29.28
N VAL A 114 -38.68 -1.48 -28.44
CA VAL A 114 -38.63 -0.85 -27.11
C VAL A 114 -38.07 -1.80 -26.04
N GLU A 115 -38.25 -3.11 -26.20
CA GLU A 115 -37.86 -4.11 -25.20
C GLU A 115 -36.33 -4.33 -25.18
N LEU A 116 -35.70 -4.33 -26.36
CA LEU A 116 -34.25 -4.44 -26.51
C LEU A 116 -33.48 -3.25 -25.90
N PHE A 117 -34.06 -2.06 -25.97
CA PHE A 117 -33.47 -0.85 -25.37
C PHE A 117 -33.60 -0.83 -23.83
N LYS A 118 -34.71 -1.35 -23.27
CA LYS A 118 -34.88 -1.49 -21.82
C LYS A 118 -33.94 -2.54 -21.22
N GLU A 119 -33.65 -3.61 -21.96
CA GLU A 119 -32.68 -4.63 -21.52
C GLU A 119 -31.24 -4.07 -21.53
N PHE A 120 -30.94 -3.14 -22.45
CA PHE A 120 -29.69 -2.40 -22.48
C PHE A 120 -29.55 -1.40 -21.32
N GLU A 121 -30.61 -0.68 -20.94
CA GLU A 121 -30.63 0.18 -19.75
C GLU A 121 -30.35 -0.61 -18.46
N LYS A 122 -30.98 -1.77 -18.32
CA LYS A 122 -30.79 -2.63 -17.13
C LYS A 122 -29.35 -3.14 -17.01
N LEU A 123 -28.69 -3.43 -18.14
CA LEU A 123 -27.29 -3.84 -18.16
C LEU A 123 -26.32 -2.69 -17.82
N PHE A 124 -26.74 -1.45 -18.05
CA PHE A 124 -25.96 -0.25 -17.76
C PHE A 124 -26.10 0.19 -16.30
N ASP A 125 -27.30 0.07 -15.71
CA ASP A 125 -27.55 0.36 -14.29
C ASP A 125 -26.81 -0.60 -13.35
N ASP A 126 -26.83 -1.92 -13.64
CA ASP A 126 -26.16 -2.94 -12.82
C ASP A 126 -24.62 -2.78 -12.79
N MET A 127 -24.05 -2.11 -13.79
CA MET A 127 -22.62 -1.82 -13.86
C MET A 127 -22.24 -0.60 -13.00
N THR A 128 -23.14 0.37 -12.85
CA THR A 128 -22.90 1.62 -12.11
C THR A 128 -23.08 1.41 -10.60
N VAL A 129 -24.03 0.57 -10.18
CA VAL A 129 -24.29 0.26 -8.75
C VAL A 129 -23.14 -0.50 -8.07
N LYS A 130 -22.25 -1.14 -8.83
CA LYS A 130 -21.07 -1.85 -8.28
C LYS A 130 -19.88 -0.94 -7.96
N GLU A 131 -19.94 0.34 -8.33
CA GLU A 131 -18.87 1.32 -8.03
C GLU A 131 -18.97 1.86 -6.59
N GLU A 132 -20.17 1.86 -5.99
CA GLU A 132 -20.44 2.43 -4.66
C GLU A 132 -20.02 1.52 -3.47
N TYR A 133 -19.63 0.26 -3.73
CA TYR A 133 -19.14 -0.67 -2.69
C TYR A 133 -17.60 -0.73 -2.55
N ALA A 134 -16.85 0.01 -3.38
CA ALA A 134 -15.39 0.04 -3.29
C ALA A 134 -14.84 1.06 -2.27
N ASP A 135 -15.70 1.96 -1.74
CA ASP A 135 -15.28 3.06 -0.87
C ASP A 135 -15.13 2.68 0.63
N GLN A 136 -15.76 1.60 1.08
CA GLN A 136 -15.74 1.23 2.51
C GLN A 136 -14.46 0.54 3.01
N THR A 137 -13.55 0.12 2.13
CA THR A 137 -12.29 -0.54 2.54
C THR A 137 -11.09 0.41 2.58
N MET A 138 -11.26 1.70 2.25
CA MET A 138 -10.15 2.64 2.08
C MET A 138 -9.84 3.53 3.30
N SER A 139 -10.61 3.44 4.40
CA SER A 139 -10.53 4.43 5.49
C SER A 139 -9.52 4.16 6.62
N ASN A 140 -8.70 3.09 6.58
CA ASN A 140 -7.82 2.72 7.71
C ASN A 140 -6.29 2.87 7.46
N ALA A 141 -5.85 3.62 6.46
CA ALA A 141 -4.46 3.53 5.98
C ALA A 141 -3.45 4.58 6.52
N THR A 142 -3.77 5.36 7.56
CA THR A 142 -2.87 6.47 7.99
C THR A 142 -2.63 6.51 9.50
N ALA A 143 -2.04 5.47 10.07
CA ALA A 143 -1.55 5.50 11.46
C ALA A 143 -0.35 4.58 11.69
N HIS A 144 0.75 4.76 10.96
CA HIS A 144 2.02 4.08 11.29
C HIS A 144 3.21 5.01 11.02
N MET A 145 3.46 5.92 11.96
CA MET A 145 4.83 6.29 12.30
C MET A 145 5.27 5.31 13.38
N ALA A 146 6.41 4.64 13.18
CA ALA A 146 6.89 3.52 13.98
C ALA A 146 6.77 3.79 15.49
N PRO A 147 5.84 3.12 16.22
CA PRO A 147 5.76 3.18 17.66
C PRO A 147 7.07 2.67 18.28
N GLU A 148 7.58 3.32 19.32
CA GLU A 148 8.79 2.90 20.06
C GLU A 148 8.71 1.42 20.51
N GLN A 149 7.50 0.94 20.83
CA GLN A 149 7.23 -0.45 21.20
C GLN A 149 7.59 -1.46 20.09
N ASP A 150 7.39 -1.10 18.81
CA ASP A 150 7.72 -1.96 17.68
C ASP A 150 9.24 -2.02 17.47
N VAL A 151 9.95 -0.93 17.79
CA VAL A 151 11.41 -0.83 17.74
C VAL A 151 12.04 -1.75 18.78
N ASP A 152 11.61 -1.66 20.04
CA ASP A 152 12.12 -2.51 21.11
C ASP A 152 11.81 -3.99 20.85
N THR A 153 10.61 -4.31 20.32
CA THR A 153 10.25 -5.69 19.93
C THR A 153 11.16 -6.23 18.82
N LEU A 154 11.51 -5.41 17.83
CA LEU A 154 12.41 -5.83 16.76
C LEU A 154 13.83 -6.08 17.28
N ILE A 155 14.32 -5.24 18.19
CA ILE A 155 15.64 -5.40 18.82
C ILE A 155 15.70 -6.73 19.59
N SER A 156 14.68 -7.05 20.39
CA SER A 156 14.62 -8.33 21.12
C SER A 156 14.59 -9.54 20.18
N LYS A 157 13.80 -9.49 19.09
CA LYS A 157 13.78 -10.59 18.10
C LYS A 157 15.14 -10.83 17.44
N VAL A 158 15.83 -9.76 17.04
CA VAL A 158 17.17 -9.87 16.41
C VAL A 158 18.22 -10.33 17.43
N ALA A 159 18.06 -9.98 18.70
CA ALA A 159 18.90 -10.46 19.79
C ALA A 159 18.72 -11.96 20.04
N ASP A 160 17.47 -12.41 20.14
CA ASP A 160 17.10 -13.82 20.37
C ASP A 160 17.55 -14.71 19.20
N GLU A 161 17.34 -14.27 17.95
CA GLU A 161 17.80 -14.98 16.74
C GLU A 161 19.33 -15.14 16.66
N HIS A 162 20.09 -14.31 17.39
CA HIS A 162 21.55 -14.31 17.37
C HIS A 162 22.19 -14.70 18.71
N ALA A 163 21.40 -15.18 19.68
CA ALA A 163 21.85 -15.54 21.03
C ALA A 163 22.69 -14.42 21.70
N LEU A 164 22.36 -13.17 21.40
CA LEU A 164 22.96 -12.00 22.06
C LEU A 164 22.14 -11.70 23.32
N ASP A 165 22.76 -11.72 24.49
CA ASP A 165 22.10 -11.34 25.74
C ASP A 165 21.96 -9.81 25.81
N VAL A 166 20.86 -9.32 25.25
CA VAL A 166 20.55 -7.87 25.18
C VAL A 166 19.71 -7.43 26.39
N SER A 167 19.17 -8.38 27.17
CA SER A 167 18.29 -8.10 28.31
C SER A 167 19.01 -7.35 29.43
N SER A 168 20.26 -7.72 29.73
CA SER A 168 21.10 -7.03 30.73
C SER A 168 21.53 -5.62 30.30
N MET A 169 21.63 -5.39 28.99
CA MET A 169 22.02 -4.12 28.39
C MET A 169 20.85 -3.15 28.22
N LEU A 170 19.66 -3.64 27.84
CA LEU A 170 18.45 -2.82 27.74
C LEU A 170 18.00 -2.30 29.13
N GLU A 171 18.16 -3.11 30.17
CA GLU A 171 17.87 -2.73 31.56
C GLU A 171 18.85 -1.63 32.06
N SER A 172 20.11 -1.71 31.64
CA SER A 172 21.13 -0.69 31.90
C SER A 172 20.84 0.65 31.20
N ALA A 173 20.35 0.61 29.95
CA ALA A 173 19.92 1.82 29.22
C ALA A 173 18.62 2.42 29.78
N SER A 174 17.72 1.58 30.30
CA SER A 174 16.49 2.02 30.96
C SER A 174 16.78 2.68 32.31
N GLY A 175 17.79 2.20 33.04
CA GLY A 175 18.25 2.80 34.30
C GLY A 175 18.87 4.19 34.14
N LEU A 176 19.49 4.49 32.99
CA LEU A 176 20.07 5.81 32.69
C LEU A 176 19.04 6.89 32.37
N ARG A 177 17.78 6.53 32.10
CA ARG A 177 16.69 7.48 31.81
C ARG A 177 15.87 7.87 33.05
N GLY A 178 16.19 7.28 34.21
CA GLY A 178 15.42 7.39 35.46
C GLY A 178 16.00 8.31 36.54
N GLU A 179 17.16 8.94 36.35
CA GLU A 179 17.68 9.91 37.33
C GLU A 179 17.42 11.36 36.88
N VAL A 180 16.14 11.74 36.92
CA VAL A 180 15.80 13.15 37.07
C VAL A 180 16.32 13.55 38.45
N ILE A 181 17.45 14.24 38.48
CA ILE A 181 17.93 15.00 39.65
C ILE A 181 16.84 16.03 39.96
N THR A 182 15.87 15.64 40.78
CA THR A 182 14.86 16.53 41.31
C THR A 182 15.55 17.39 42.36
N LYS A 183 15.44 18.71 42.18
CA LYS A 183 15.85 19.76 43.12
C LYS A 183 15.29 19.49 44.53
N SER A 184 16.01 18.76 45.38
CA SER A 184 15.67 18.64 46.81
C SER A 184 16.87 18.57 47.75
N THR A 185 18.10 18.83 47.29
CA THR A 185 19.31 18.78 48.15
C THR A 185 20.00 20.14 48.35
N ILE A 186 19.41 21.28 47.96
CA ILE A 186 20.01 22.61 48.22
C ILE A 186 19.53 23.25 49.55
N ASP A 187 18.48 22.75 50.21
CA ASP A 187 17.91 23.40 51.41
C ASP A 187 18.32 22.78 52.76
N LYS A 188 19.49 22.14 52.85
CA LYS A 188 20.03 21.64 54.15
C LYS A 188 21.47 22.04 54.45
N LEU A 189 21.97 23.13 53.86
CA LEU A 189 23.29 23.68 54.18
C LEU A 189 23.30 25.19 54.52
N THR A 190 22.15 25.74 54.92
CA THR A 190 22.07 27.01 55.66
C THR A 190 21.37 26.81 56.99
N LYS A 191 22.05 26.11 57.91
CA LYS A 191 22.11 26.48 59.32
C LYS A 191 23.38 25.95 59.96
#